data_AF-G0PN17-F1
#
_entry.id   AF-G0PN17-F1
#
_cell.length_a   1.000
_cell.length_b   1.000
_cell.length_c   1.000
_cell.angle_alpha   90.00
_cell.angle_beta   90.00
_cell.angle_gamma   90.00
#
_symmetry.space_group_name_H-M   'P 1'
#
loop_
_entity.id
_entity.type
_entity.pdbx_description
1 polymer ?
#
loop_
_entity_poly.entity_id
_entity_poly.type
_entity_poly.pdbx_seq_one_letter_code
_entity_poly.pdbx_strand_id
1 'polypeptide(L)'
;MVTSCQVDNIAKTEQWMKLKELKVDTRHEFNIDRISHLEKVQIKVKRLSGEAISQLIQNFITRNPRRGSFFSVSTWLPIVNSRILLSTILERFPAPRENENGFDGHLHTQKISMANPNNVFIVVLSPNNIFSHSVMSLPLPIWQHLPLHFKKDVVSNLDIRSRCCLRVCSSAEKGLVDSCSSRIDFLGINLTQPHFNSPHCPETPAKIFIKAKDDAFSKYFNIYDAVEQLLSIFSNDRVAVDTFHFHVCLLERNGNGFKFFNSFMNRLQTRNITIKVRRLELLTSFRDKYQFVNFVKYLDDDHIQSIKLYRAFKYYMDDIVTTDQWMNLKEFEFKTRNEFNIDWITHLYKLRLEIKRLSGEAISELIQACFTKYSCSLMILFFRIL
;
A
#
# COMPACT_ATOMS: atom_id res chain seq x y z
N MET A 1 -28.95 -22.26 -14.98
CA MET A 1 -28.51 -23.65 -15.25
C MET A 1 -29.25 -24.12 -16.48
N VAL A 2 -28.52 -24.56 -17.50
CA VAL A 2 -29.09 -24.98 -18.79
C VAL A 2 -29.15 -26.51 -18.81
N THR A 3 -30.24 -27.09 -19.33
CA THR A 3 -30.35 -28.55 -19.49
C THR A 3 -29.54 -29.04 -20.69
N SER A 4 -29.14 -30.32 -20.72
CA SER A 4 -28.42 -30.89 -21.88
C SER A 4 -29.23 -30.74 -23.18
N CYS A 5 -30.54 -30.99 -23.12
CA CYS A 5 -31.45 -30.85 -24.26
C CYS A 5 -31.50 -29.41 -24.83
N GLN A 6 -31.44 -28.39 -23.96
CA GLN A 6 -31.38 -27.00 -24.42
C GLN A 6 -30.08 -26.71 -25.17
N VAL A 7 -28.94 -27.20 -24.67
CA VAL A 7 -27.65 -27.07 -25.37
C VAL A 7 -27.69 -27.83 -26.70
N ASP A 8 -28.23 -29.04 -26.73
CA ASP A 8 -28.31 -29.85 -27.95
C ASP A 8 -29.18 -29.20 -29.03
N ASN A 9 -30.27 -28.53 -28.64
CA ASN A 9 -31.13 -27.81 -29.57
C ASN A 9 -30.44 -26.56 -30.10
N ILE A 10 -29.75 -25.80 -29.26
CA ILE A 10 -28.99 -24.62 -29.68
C ILE A 10 -27.81 -25.05 -30.57
N ALA A 11 -27.16 -26.18 -30.29
CA ALA A 11 -26.02 -26.68 -31.04
C ALA A 11 -26.33 -27.04 -32.51
N LYS A 12 -27.61 -27.13 -32.87
CA LYS A 12 -28.07 -27.34 -34.26
C LYS A 12 -28.27 -26.05 -35.04
N THR A 13 -28.17 -24.89 -34.39
CA THR A 13 -28.43 -23.58 -35.00
C THR A 13 -27.21 -23.03 -35.73
N GLU A 14 -27.42 -22.20 -36.75
CA GLU A 14 -26.33 -21.53 -37.46
C GLU A 14 -25.55 -20.58 -36.55
N GLN A 15 -26.23 -19.94 -35.59
CA GLN A 15 -25.64 -19.07 -34.58
C GLN A 15 -24.60 -19.81 -33.75
N TRP A 16 -24.86 -21.07 -33.42
CA TRP A 16 -23.90 -21.91 -32.70
C TRP A 16 -22.63 -22.17 -33.51
N MET A 17 -22.76 -22.45 -34.81
CA MET A 17 -21.62 -22.68 -35.70
C MET A 17 -20.73 -21.44 -35.87
N LYS A 18 -21.29 -20.24 -35.70
CA LYS A 18 -20.55 -18.96 -35.74
C LYS A 18 -19.96 -18.55 -34.38
N LEU A 19 -20.32 -19.24 -33.31
CA LEU A 19 -19.87 -18.93 -31.96
C LEU A 19 -18.35 -19.17 -31.83
N LYS A 20 -17.65 -18.28 -31.13
CA LYS A 20 -16.22 -18.43 -30.81
C LYS A 20 -15.96 -18.69 -29.33
N GLU A 21 -16.87 -18.26 -28.46
CA GLU A 21 -16.70 -18.34 -27.01
C GLU A 21 -17.96 -18.90 -26.37
N LEU A 22 -17.81 -19.85 -25.45
CA LEU A 22 -18.92 -20.42 -24.69
C LEU A 22 -18.58 -20.45 -23.21
N LYS A 23 -19.53 -19.98 -22.40
CA LYS A 23 -19.55 -20.19 -20.95
C LYS A 23 -20.86 -20.87 -20.55
N VAL A 24 -20.79 -22.07 -19.99
CA VAL A 24 -22.00 -22.83 -19.64
C VAL A 24 -21.84 -23.55 -18.29
N ASP A 25 -22.94 -23.61 -17.54
CA ASP A 25 -23.05 -24.38 -16.31
C ASP A 25 -24.26 -25.31 -16.40
N THR A 26 -23.99 -26.62 -16.34
CA THR A 26 -24.97 -27.70 -16.44
C THR A 26 -24.74 -28.78 -15.39
N ARG A 27 -25.84 -29.37 -14.91
CA ARG A 27 -25.81 -30.57 -14.04
C ARG A 27 -25.83 -31.87 -14.83
N HIS A 28 -25.81 -31.80 -16.16
CA HIS A 28 -25.86 -32.96 -17.03
C HIS A 28 -24.47 -33.25 -17.62
N GLU A 29 -24.34 -34.41 -18.24
CA GLU A 29 -23.20 -34.71 -19.11
C GLU A 29 -23.26 -33.80 -20.34
N PHE A 30 -22.08 -33.43 -20.83
CA PHE A 30 -21.94 -32.47 -21.92
C PHE A 30 -21.21 -33.13 -23.08
N ASN A 31 -21.82 -33.09 -24.27
CA ASN A 31 -21.20 -33.61 -25.48
C ASN A 31 -20.15 -32.61 -26.00
N ILE A 32 -18.88 -32.98 -25.87
CA ILE A 32 -17.74 -32.15 -26.23
C ILE A 32 -17.62 -31.92 -27.75
N ASP A 33 -18.15 -32.81 -28.58
CA ASP A 33 -18.05 -32.64 -30.04
C ASP A 33 -18.77 -31.37 -30.51
N ARG A 34 -19.79 -30.94 -29.76
CA ARG A 34 -20.55 -29.71 -30.02
C ARG A 34 -19.75 -28.43 -29.85
N ILE A 35 -18.59 -28.46 -29.17
CA ILE A 35 -17.78 -27.28 -28.86
C ILE A 35 -16.40 -27.31 -29.50
N SER A 36 -16.14 -28.29 -30.36
CA SER A 36 -14.85 -28.47 -31.03
C SER A 36 -14.42 -27.26 -31.88
N HIS A 37 -15.38 -26.50 -32.41
CA HIS A 37 -15.15 -25.28 -33.22
C HIS A 37 -14.97 -23.99 -32.40
N LEU A 38 -15.10 -24.03 -31.07
CA LEU A 38 -14.94 -22.84 -30.23
C LEU A 38 -13.46 -22.53 -29.95
N GLU A 39 -13.14 -21.25 -29.78
CA GLU A 39 -11.78 -20.78 -29.43
C GLU A 39 -11.62 -20.67 -27.91
N LYS A 40 -12.68 -20.27 -27.19
CA LYS A 40 -12.68 -20.15 -25.73
C LYS A 40 -13.85 -20.89 -25.10
N VAL A 41 -13.55 -21.78 -24.16
CA VAL A 41 -14.57 -22.65 -23.56
C VAL A 41 -14.44 -22.61 -22.05
N GLN A 42 -15.53 -22.30 -21.35
CA GLN A 42 -15.65 -22.43 -19.89
C GLN A 42 -16.88 -23.24 -19.56
N ILE A 43 -16.70 -24.46 -19.08
CA ILE A 43 -17.80 -25.39 -18.83
C ILE A 43 -17.74 -25.87 -17.39
N LYS A 44 -18.88 -25.86 -16.72
CA LYS A 44 -19.08 -26.55 -15.45
C LYS A 44 -20.10 -27.68 -15.65
N VAL A 45 -19.67 -28.92 -15.41
CA VAL A 45 -20.46 -30.15 -15.68
C VAL A 45 -20.49 -31.06 -14.48
N LYS A 46 -21.48 -31.95 -14.38
CA LYS A 46 -21.58 -32.88 -13.24
C LYS A 46 -20.43 -33.88 -13.20
N ARG A 47 -20.12 -34.47 -14.36
CA ARG A 47 -19.04 -35.44 -14.58
C ARG A 47 -18.51 -35.28 -16.00
N LEU A 48 -17.29 -35.75 -16.21
CA LEU A 48 -16.66 -35.84 -17.52
C LEU A 48 -15.83 -37.12 -17.58
N SER A 49 -15.94 -37.90 -18.66
CA SER A 49 -15.15 -39.12 -18.82
C SER A 49 -13.74 -38.79 -19.30
N GLY A 50 -12.79 -39.71 -19.06
CA GLY A 50 -11.40 -39.57 -19.51
C GLY A 50 -11.29 -39.49 -21.03
N GLU A 51 -12.14 -40.23 -21.73
CA GLU A 51 -12.24 -40.22 -23.20
C GLU A 51 -12.66 -38.85 -23.71
N ALA A 52 -13.69 -38.26 -23.08
CA ALA A 52 -14.17 -36.94 -23.46
C ALA A 52 -13.09 -35.88 -23.21
N ILE A 53 -12.41 -35.92 -22.05
CA ILE A 53 -11.28 -35.04 -21.73
C ILE A 53 -10.19 -35.15 -22.79
N SER A 54 -9.81 -36.37 -23.13
CA SER A 54 -8.75 -36.63 -24.10
C SER A 54 -9.14 -36.15 -25.50
N GLN A 55 -10.39 -36.38 -25.91
CA GLN A 55 -10.94 -35.89 -27.18
C GLN A 55 -10.99 -34.36 -27.23
N LEU A 56 -11.33 -33.69 -26.13
CA LEU A 56 -11.28 -32.23 -26.04
C LEU A 56 -9.86 -31.71 -26.30
N ILE A 57 -8.88 -32.29 -25.61
CA ILE A 57 -7.46 -31.93 -25.74
C ILE A 57 -6.99 -32.15 -27.18
N GLN A 58 -7.30 -33.32 -27.77
CA GLN A 58 -6.91 -33.65 -29.14
C GLN A 58 -7.56 -32.73 -30.17
N ASN A 59 -8.84 -32.40 -30.01
CA ASN A 59 -9.54 -31.46 -30.88
C ASN A 59 -8.86 -30.08 -30.84
N PHE A 60 -8.46 -29.62 -29.65
CA PHE A 60 -7.71 -28.38 -29.50
C PHE A 60 -6.33 -28.46 -30.13
N ILE A 61 -5.55 -29.52 -29.91
CA ILE A 61 -4.21 -29.65 -30.50
C ILE A 61 -4.28 -29.69 -32.03
N THR A 62 -5.14 -30.57 -32.57
CA THR A 62 -5.26 -30.82 -34.02
C THR A 62 -5.67 -29.58 -34.80
N ARG A 63 -6.51 -28.72 -34.20
CA ARG A 63 -6.99 -27.49 -34.84
C ARG A 63 -5.93 -26.38 -34.91
N ASN A 64 -4.84 -26.49 -34.16
CA ASN A 64 -3.82 -25.44 -34.04
C ASN A 64 -4.43 -24.05 -33.71
N PRO A 65 -5.12 -23.92 -32.56
CA PRO A 65 -5.86 -22.73 -32.17
C PRO A 65 -4.97 -21.49 -32.09
N ARG A 66 -5.60 -20.33 -32.32
CA ARG A 66 -4.94 -19.02 -32.24
C ARG A 66 -4.50 -18.74 -30.80
N ARG A 67 -3.50 -17.87 -30.67
CA ARG A 67 -3.02 -17.37 -29.37
C ARG A 67 -4.19 -16.86 -28.52
N GLY A 68 -4.21 -17.22 -27.24
CA GLY A 68 -5.26 -16.83 -26.31
C GLY A 68 -6.52 -17.72 -26.34
N SER A 69 -6.54 -18.76 -27.18
CA SER A 69 -7.53 -19.82 -27.08
C SER A 69 -7.29 -20.65 -25.83
N PHE A 70 -8.36 -21.07 -25.17
CA PHE A 70 -8.28 -21.82 -23.92
C PHE A 70 -9.55 -22.64 -23.70
N PHE A 71 -9.44 -23.71 -22.92
CA PHE A 71 -10.62 -24.30 -22.31
C PHE A 71 -10.42 -24.52 -20.81
N SER A 72 -11.51 -24.39 -20.07
CA SER A 72 -11.59 -24.67 -18.64
C SER A 72 -12.82 -25.53 -18.41
N VAL A 73 -12.63 -26.76 -17.96
CA VAL A 73 -13.73 -27.65 -17.60
C VAL A 73 -13.65 -27.99 -16.13
N SER A 74 -14.68 -27.60 -15.40
CA SER A 74 -14.84 -27.87 -13.98
C SER A 74 -15.90 -28.93 -13.77
N THR A 75 -15.63 -29.91 -12.91
CA THR A 75 -16.58 -30.97 -12.56
C THR A 75 -17.13 -30.77 -11.15
N TRP A 76 -18.43 -31.01 -10.95
CA TRP A 76 -19.04 -30.96 -9.61
C TRP A 76 -18.63 -32.15 -8.73
N LEU A 77 -18.39 -33.29 -9.36
CA LEU A 77 -17.83 -34.47 -8.73
C LEU A 77 -16.37 -34.59 -9.14
N PRO A 78 -15.48 -35.09 -8.26
CA PRO A 78 -14.11 -35.31 -8.66
C PRO A 78 -14.05 -36.29 -9.82
N ILE A 79 -13.00 -36.13 -10.62
CA ILE A 79 -12.59 -37.08 -11.63
C ILE A 79 -12.04 -38.30 -10.85
N VAL A 80 -12.93 -39.07 -10.21
CA VAL A 80 -12.61 -40.21 -9.32
C VAL A 80 -12.19 -41.43 -10.17
N ASN A 81 -11.21 -42.19 -9.65
CA ASN A 81 -10.35 -43.23 -10.29
C ASN A 81 -9.10 -42.69 -11.02
N SER A 82 -8.40 -41.75 -10.39
CA SER A 82 -7.27 -40.95 -10.90
C SER A 82 -6.01 -41.72 -11.36
N ARG A 83 -5.89 -43.03 -11.16
CA ARG A 83 -4.74 -43.79 -11.72
C ARG A 83 -5.05 -44.39 -13.09
N ILE A 84 -6.22 -45.02 -13.26
CA ILE A 84 -6.62 -45.64 -14.52
C ILE A 84 -7.07 -44.58 -15.54
N LEU A 85 -7.77 -43.52 -15.09
CA LEU A 85 -8.18 -42.43 -15.98
C LEU A 85 -7.02 -41.54 -16.42
N LEU A 86 -6.03 -41.31 -15.55
CA LEU A 86 -4.88 -40.49 -15.93
C LEU A 86 -4.06 -41.19 -17.01
N SER A 87 -3.85 -42.52 -16.92
CA SER A 87 -3.23 -43.28 -18.01
C SER A 87 -4.04 -43.18 -19.31
N THR A 88 -5.38 -43.31 -19.27
CA THR A 88 -6.22 -43.17 -20.47
C THR A 88 -6.14 -41.78 -21.10
N ILE A 89 -6.09 -40.72 -20.28
CA ILE A 89 -5.94 -39.35 -20.76
C ILE A 89 -4.55 -39.15 -21.37
N LEU A 90 -3.50 -39.56 -20.67
CA LEU A 90 -2.09 -39.36 -21.05
C LEU A 90 -1.63 -40.26 -22.21
N GLU A 91 -2.25 -41.42 -22.41
CA GLU A 91 -1.94 -42.34 -23.52
C GLU A 91 -2.07 -41.65 -24.88
N ARG A 92 -3.03 -40.72 -24.98
CA ARG A 92 -3.31 -39.98 -26.21
C ARG A 92 -2.51 -38.68 -26.34
N PHE A 93 -1.66 -38.29 -25.38
CA PHE A 93 -0.89 -37.05 -25.50
C PHE A 93 0.34 -37.26 -26.39
N PRO A 94 0.77 -36.22 -27.15
CA PRO A 94 2.04 -36.25 -27.86
C PRO A 94 3.21 -36.44 -26.87
N ALA A 95 4.21 -37.24 -27.23
CA ALA A 95 5.44 -37.38 -26.46
C ALA A 95 6.28 -36.09 -26.51
N PRO A 96 7.09 -35.76 -25.46
CA PRO A 96 7.36 -36.53 -24.23
C PRO A 96 6.37 -36.23 -23.09
N ARG A 97 6.11 -37.26 -22.27
CA ARG A 97 5.14 -37.26 -21.13
C ARG A 97 5.78 -36.80 -19.83
N GLU A 98 6.65 -35.80 -19.88
CA GLU A 98 7.29 -35.29 -18.68
C GLU A 98 6.28 -34.43 -17.90
N ASN A 99 6.00 -34.85 -16.66
CA ASN A 99 5.20 -34.04 -15.75
C ASN A 99 6.08 -32.89 -15.28
N GLU A 100 5.76 -31.68 -15.70
CA GLU A 100 6.42 -30.49 -15.17
C GLU A 100 5.91 -30.29 -13.73
N ASN A 101 6.65 -30.82 -12.75
CA ASN A 101 6.33 -30.69 -11.33
C ASN A 101 6.12 -29.21 -10.98
N GLY A 102 4.86 -28.84 -10.76
CA GLY A 102 4.48 -27.48 -10.41
C GLY A 102 3.16 -27.47 -9.67
N PHE A 103 3.24 -27.11 -8.38
CA PHE A 103 2.17 -26.81 -7.43
C PHE A 103 1.45 -28.00 -6.76
N ASP A 104 1.30 -27.85 -5.44
CA ASP A 104 0.60 -28.76 -4.53
C ASP A 104 -0.90 -28.84 -4.93
N GLY A 105 -1.40 -30.04 -5.24
CA GLY A 105 -2.81 -30.28 -5.59
C GLY A 105 -3.15 -30.49 -7.08
N HIS A 106 -2.20 -30.36 -8.02
CA HIS A 106 -2.40 -30.76 -9.42
C HIS A 106 -2.05 -32.24 -9.64
N LEU A 107 -2.82 -32.91 -10.50
CA LEU A 107 -2.56 -34.31 -10.89
C LEU A 107 -1.47 -34.40 -11.95
N HIS A 108 -1.43 -33.46 -12.89
CA HIS A 108 -0.47 -33.45 -14.00
C HIS A 108 -0.42 -32.09 -14.69
N THR A 109 0.77 -31.68 -15.13
CA THR A 109 0.98 -30.52 -16.00
C THR A 109 1.87 -30.91 -17.16
N GLN A 110 1.42 -30.62 -18.38
CA GLN A 110 2.20 -30.88 -19.59
C GLN A 110 2.20 -29.68 -20.53
N LYS A 111 3.39 -29.39 -21.07
CA LYS A 111 3.58 -28.48 -22.21
C LYS A 111 3.60 -29.29 -23.49
N ILE A 112 2.77 -28.89 -24.44
CA ILE A 112 2.64 -29.53 -25.75
C ILE A 112 3.04 -28.51 -26.80
N SER A 113 4.07 -28.85 -27.58
CA SER A 113 4.50 -28.02 -28.72
C SER A 113 3.43 -28.02 -29.80
N MET A 114 3.10 -26.83 -30.30
CA MET A 114 2.11 -26.65 -31.37
C MET A 114 2.78 -26.55 -32.74
N ALA A 115 1.99 -26.58 -33.82
CA ALA A 115 2.52 -26.46 -35.18
C ALA A 115 3.27 -25.12 -35.41
N ASN A 116 2.92 -24.06 -34.67
CA ASN A 116 3.74 -22.87 -34.58
C ASN A 116 4.75 -23.02 -33.44
N PRO A 117 6.08 -23.00 -33.71
CA PRO A 117 7.11 -23.21 -32.69
C PRO A 117 7.15 -22.11 -31.62
N ASN A 118 6.54 -20.96 -31.90
CA ASN A 118 6.40 -19.87 -30.93
C ASN A 118 5.21 -20.07 -30.00
N ASN A 119 4.37 -21.09 -30.22
CA ASN A 119 3.19 -21.38 -29.41
C ASN A 119 3.35 -22.71 -28.67
N VAL A 120 3.00 -22.70 -27.40
CA VAL A 120 2.92 -23.89 -26.56
C VAL A 120 1.50 -23.98 -26.01
N PHE A 121 0.98 -25.19 -25.98
CA PHE A 121 -0.30 -25.51 -25.36
C PHE A 121 -0.04 -26.17 -24.01
N ILE A 122 -0.45 -25.49 -22.94
CA ILE A 122 -0.27 -26.00 -21.58
C ILE A 122 -1.56 -26.66 -21.16
N VAL A 123 -1.49 -27.89 -20.66
CA VAL A 123 -2.61 -28.64 -20.07
C VAL A 123 -2.32 -28.89 -18.60
N VAL A 124 -3.25 -28.49 -17.74
CA VAL A 124 -3.20 -28.69 -16.29
C VAL A 124 -4.41 -29.53 -15.88
N LEU A 125 -4.14 -30.70 -15.30
CA LEU A 125 -5.13 -31.63 -14.77
C LEU A 125 -5.15 -31.53 -13.25
N SER A 126 -6.33 -31.34 -12.67
CA SER A 126 -6.59 -31.30 -11.23
C SER A 126 -7.77 -32.22 -10.89
N PRO A 127 -7.98 -32.59 -9.61
CA PRO A 127 -9.04 -33.54 -9.23
C PRO A 127 -10.45 -33.16 -9.68
N ASN A 128 -10.75 -31.85 -9.76
CA ASN A 128 -12.07 -31.33 -10.15
C ASN A 128 -12.03 -30.40 -11.37
N ASN A 129 -10.86 -30.18 -11.96
CA ASN A 129 -10.68 -29.13 -12.96
C ASN A 129 -9.67 -29.55 -14.01
N ILE A 130 -9.94 -29.16 -15.25
CA ILE A 130 -9.02 -29.27 -16.36
C ILE A 130 -8.93 -27.90 -16.99
N PHE A 131 -7.71 -27.41 -17.12
CA PHE A 131 -7.43 -26.13 -17.70
C PHE A 131 -6.41 -26.30 -18.81
N SER A 132 -6.63 -25.60 -19.91
CA SER A 132 -5.62 -25.49 -20.96
C SER A 132 -5.60 -24.10 -21.57
N HIS A 133 -4.44 -23.67 -22.03
CA HIS A 133 -4.31 -22.41 -22.75
C HIS A 133 -3.13 -22.42 -23.72
N SER A 134 -3.28 -21.71 -24.84
CA SER A 134 -2.20 -21.48 -25.81
C SER A 134 -1.43 -20.19 -25.48
N VAL A 135 -0.13 -20.32 -25.23
CA VAL A 135 0.78 -19.22 -24.89
C VAL A 135 1.98 -19.14 -25.82
N MET A 136 2.60 -17.96 -25.87
CA MET A 136 3.87 -17.77 -26.55
C MET A 136 5.01 -18.37 -25.73
N SER A 137 5.99 -19.01 -26.39
CA SER A 137 7.21 -19.56 -25.78
C SER A 137 8.30 -18.50 -25.53
N LEU A 138 8.14 -17.25 -25.98
CA LEU A 138 9.06 -16.19 -25.59
C LEU A 138 8.94 -15.94 -24.08
N PRO A 139 10.06 -15.78 -23.35
CA PRO A 139 9.99 -15.42 -21.94
C PRO A 139 9.19 -14.12 -21.83
N LEU A 140 8.09 -14.16 -21.08
CA LEU A 140 7.38 -12.95 -20.67
C LEU A 140 8.44 -11.96 -20.15
N PRO A 141 8.30 -10.64 -20.40
CA PRO A 141 9.21 -9.68 -19.82
C PRO A 141 9.15 -9.85 -18.29
N ILE A 142 10.19 -10.44 -17.72
CA ILE A 142 10.34 -10.54 -16.27
C ILE A 142 10.77 -9.17 -15.77
N TRP A 143 10.33 -8.81 -14.57
CA TRP A 143 10.60 -7.50 -13.97
C TRP A 143 12.08 -7.12 -14.08
N GLN A 144 12.99 -8.08 -13.89
CA GLN A 144 14.43 -7.89 -13.99
C GLN A 144 14.88 -7.28 -15.33
N HIS A 145 14.22 -7.63 -16.44
CA HIS A 145 14.59 -7.20 -17.79
C HIS A 145 13.91 -5.90 -18.26
N LEU A 146 13.01 -5.33 -17.45
CA LEU A 146 12.37 -4.06 -17.82
C LEU A 146 13.37 -2.89 -17.76
N PRO A 147 13.27 -1.91 -18.67
CA PRO A 147 14.13 -0.71 -18.63
C PRO A 147 14.02 0.04 -17.30
N LEU A 148 15.14 0.61 -16.84
CA LEU A 148 15.20 1.31 -15.55
C LEU A 148 14.23 2.48 -15.46
N HIS A 149 14.07 3.26 -16.55
CA HIS A 149 13.14 4.40 -16.57
C HIS A 149 11.69 3.94 -16.33
N PHE A 150 11.27 2.86 -17.00
CA PHE A 150 9.94 2.29 -16.80
C PHE A 150 9.72 1.83 -15.36
N LYS A 151 10.71 1.16 -14.75
CA LYS A 151 10.63 0.76 -13.34
C LYS A 151 10.48 1.96 -12.41
N LYS A 152 11.21 3.05 -12.67
CA LYS A 152 11.09 4.29 -11.90
C LYS A 152 9.70 4.92 -12.06
N ASP A 153 9.12 4.88 -13.26
CA ASP A 153 7.77 5.37 -13.50
C ASP A 153 6.73 4.53 -12.73
N VAL A 154 6.86 3.21 -12.75
CA VAL A 154 6.01 2.32 -11.94
C VAL A 154 6.12 2.67 -10.47
N VAL A 155 7.35 2.72 -9.91
CA VAL A 155 7.58 3.08 -8.51
C VAL A 155 6.96 4.44 -8.19
N SER A 156 7.12 5.42 -9.08
CA SER A 156 6.59 6.77 -8.91
C SER A 156 5.05 6.81 -8.82
N ASN A 157 4.36 5.80 -9.37
CA ASN A 157 2.91 5.64 -9.29
C ASN A 157 2.45 4.69 -8.17
N LEU A 158 3.36 3.94 -7.52
CA LEU A 158 3.00 3.08 -6.39
C LEU A 158 2.64 3.91 -5.16
N ASP A 159 1.61 3.47 -4.45
CA ASP A 159 1.32 3.94 -3.09
C ASP A 159 2.46 3.56 -2.12
N ILE A 160 2.49 4.21 -0.96
CA ILE A 160 3.55 4.02 0.05
C ILE A 160 3.67 2.56 0.53
N ARG A 161 2.56 1.83 0.62
CA ARG A 161 2.55 0.44 1.09
C ARG A 161 3.18 -0.46 0.04
N SER A 162 2.76 -0.32 -1.21
CA SER A 162 3.30 -1.01 -2.36
C SER A 162 4.79 -0.73 -2.54
N ARG A 163 5.23 0.52 -2.34
CA ARG A 163 6.66 0.89 -2.32
C ARG A 163 7.43 0.19 -1.20
N CYS A 164 6.90 0.19 0.03
CA CYS A 164 7.52 -0.51 1.15
C CYS A 164 7.65 -2.02 0.89
N CYS A 165 6.62 -2.65 0.32
CA CYS A 165 6.67 -4.05 -0.08
C CYS A 165 7.75 -4.30 -1.14
N LEU A 166 7.81 -3.48 -2.19
CA LEU A 166 8.81 -3.61 -3.25
C LEU A 166 10.23 -3.39 -2.72
N ARG A 167 10.41 -2.41 -1.83
CA ARG A 167 11.70 -2.07 -1.21
C ARG A 167 12.33 -3.23 -0.43
N VAL A 168 11.51 -4.13 0.15
CA VAL A 168 12.02 -5.29 0.91
C VAL A 168 12.23 -6.54 0.06
N CYS A 169 11.84 -6.54 -1.22
CA CYS A 169 11.96 -7.72 -2.08
C CYS A 169 13.41 -8.07 -2.44
N SER A 170 14.28 -7.08 -2.69
CA SER A 170 15.70 -7.29 -2.95
C SER A 170 16.52 -6.01 -2.75
N SER A 171 17.85 -6.12 -2.73
CA SER A 171 18.75 -4.95 -2.70
C SER A 171 18.61 -4.07 -3.94
N ALA A 172 18.38 -4.66 -5.11
CA ALA A 172 18.16 -3.93 -6.36
C ALA A 172 16.86 -3.11 -6.31
N GLU A 173 15.77 -3.71 -5.81
CA GLU A 173 14.50 -3.00 -5.66
C GLU A 173 14.54 -1.95 -4.56
N LYS A 174 15.27 -2.21 -3.47
CA LYS A 174 15.56 -1.19 -2.47
C LYS A 174 16.23 0.02 -3.09
N GLY A 175 17.30 -0.19 -3.88
CA GLY A 175 18.00 0.90 -4.57
C GLY A 175 17.11 1.65 -5.57
N LEU A 176 16.25 0.93 -6.29
CA LEU A 176 15.27 1.55 -7.20
C LEU A 176 14.28 2.44 -6.44
N VAL A 177 13.63 1.90 -5.40
CA VAL A 177 12.64 2.63 -4.60
C VAL A 177 13.29 3.83 -3.90
N ASP A 178 14.46 3.63 -3.30
CA ASP A 178 15.19 4.69 -2.60
C ASP A 178 15.69 5.78 -3.57
N SER A 179 15.87 5.46 -4.86
CA SER A 179 16.18 6.44 -5.91
C SER A 179 14.99 7.28 -6.38
N CYS A 180 13.76 6.98 -5.96
CA CYS A 180 12.57 7.71 -6.40
C CYS A 180 12.09 8.69 -5.31
N SER A 181 11.75 9.92 -5.71
CA SER A 181 11.14 10.89 -4.79
C SER A 181 9.80 10.37 -4.27
N SER A 182 9.59 10.51 -2.97
CA SER A 182 8.38 10.02 -2.31
C SER A 182 7.78 11.13 -1.47
N ARG A 183 6.46 11.34 -1.62
CA ARG A 183 5.71 12.24 -0.75
C ARG A 183 4.73 11.40 0.07
N ILE A 184 4.79 11.55 1.38
CA ILE A 184 3.84 10.93 2.32
C ILE A 184 2.89 12.02 2.75
N ASP A 185 1.59 11.90 2.43
CA ASP A 185 0.60 12.92 2.77
C ASP A 185 0.46 13.08 4.28
N PHE A 186 0.37 11.96 5.01
CA PHE A 186 0.22 11.99 6.46
C PHE A 186 0.98 10.84 7.11
N LEU A 187 1.95 11.15 7.95
CA LEU A 187 2.63 10.22 8.83
C LEU A 187 2.27 10.54 10.28
N GLY A 188 1.89 9.54 11.05
CA GLY A 188 1.49 9.73 12.44
C GLY A 188 2.13 8.72 13.38
N ILE A 189 2.41 9.14 14.59
CA ILE A 189 2.76 8.27 15.71
C ILE A 189 1.88 8.57 16.92
N ASN A 190 1.25 7.51 17.44
CA ASN A 190 0.51 7.55 18.70
C ASN A 190 1.25 6.71 19.74
N LEU A 191 1.67 7.36 20.81
CA LEU A 191 2.18 6.72 22.01
C LEU A 191 1.05 6.71 23.05
N THR A 192 0.38 5.58 23.18
CA THR A 192 -0.52 5.36 24.32
C THR A 192 0.34 4.98 25.53
N GLN A 193 -0.01 5.44 26.72
CA GLN A 193 0.48 4.90 27.99
C GLN A 193 -0.69 4.20 28.70
N PRO A 194 -0.44 3.16 29.50
CA PRO A 194 -1.48 2.60 30.33
C PRO A 194 -1.99 3.64 31.33
N HIS A 195 -3.24 3.53 31.74
CA HIS A 195 -3.77 4.34 32.84
C HIS A 195 -2.98 4.07 34.13
N PHE A 196 -2.71 5.13 34.91
CA PHE A 196 -1.98 5.14 36.19
C PHE A 196 -2.40 4.06 37.22
N ASN A 197 -3.58 3.45 37.08
CA ASN A 197 -4.13 2.46 38.01
C ASN A 197 -4.24 1.04 37.43
N SER A 198 -3.55 0.71 36.33
CA SER A 198 -3.57 -0.64 35.77
C SER A 198 -2.31 -1.42 36.18
N PRO A 199 -2.36 -2.26 37.23
CA PRO A 199 -1.19 -2.97 37.75
C PRO A 199 -0.62 -4.05 36.81
N HIS A 200 -1.22 -4.27 35.63
CA HIS A 200 -0.86 -5.36 34.72
C HIS A 200 -0.81 -4.99 33.23
N CYS A 201 -0.59 -3.72 32.88
CA CYS A 201 -0.45 -3.40 31.47
C CYS A 201 1.00 -3.58 30.99
N PRO A 202 1.28 -4.54 30.07
CA PRO A 202 2.57 -4.59 29.38
C PRO A 202 2.81 -3.26 28.65
N GLU A 203 4.08 -2.94 28.37
CA GLU A 203 4.45 -1.72 27.64
C GLU A 203 3.51 -1.49 26.45
N THR A 204 2.78 -0.38 26.49
CA THR A 204 1.82 -0.06 25.43
C THR A 204 2.59 0.23 24.14
N PRO A 205 2.27 -0.47 23.06
CA PRO A 205 3.02 -0.34 21.82
C PRO A 205 2.78 1.03 21.19
N ALA A 206 3.83 1.57 20.59
CA ALA A 206 3.75 2.73 19.72
C ALA A 206 3.01 2.34 18.42
N LYS A 207 2.00 3.12 18.05
CA LYS A 207 1.29 2.95 16.78
C LYS A 207 1.82 3.95 15.77
N ILE A 208 2.47 3.46 14.72
CA ILE A 208 2.79 4.26 13.54
C ILE A 208 1.68 4.06 12.52
N PHE A 209 1.22 5.14 11.91
CA PHE A 209 0.20 5.09 10.88
C PHE A 209 0.51 6.07 9.75
N ILE A 210 0.15 5.68 8.53
CA ILE A 210 0.30 6.49 7.33
C ILE A 210 -1.09 6.58 6.70
N LYS A 211 -1.52 7.80 6.36
CA LYS A 211 -2.77 8.01 5.61
C LYS A 211 -2.45 8.58 4.24
N ALA A 212 -3.03 7.97 3.23
CA ALA A 212 -3.19 8.50 1.89
C ALA A 212 -4.68 8.82 1.66
N LYS A 213 -5.03 9.44 0.52
CA LYS A 213 -6.42 9.85 0.21
C LYS A 213 -7.47 8.75 0.45
N ASP A 214 -7.16 7.52 0.03
CA ASP A 214 -8.11 6.40 0.03
C ASP A 214 -7.68 5.20 0.90
N ASP A 215 -6.52 5.27 1.56
CA ASP A 215 -5.99 4.18 2.38
C ASP A 215 -5.35 4.69 3.67
N ALA A 216 -5.47 3.91 4.73
CA ALA A 216 -4.84 4.17 6.02
C ALA A 216 -4.18 2.89 6.51
N PHE A 217 -2.85 2.90 6.50
CA PHE A 217 -2.06 1.82 7.08
C PHE A 217 -1.70 2.16 8.53
N SER A 218 -1.76 1.18 9.42
CA SER A 218 -1.19 1.34 10.75
C SER A 218 -0.63 0.04 11.28
N LYS A 219 0.43 0.16 12.09
CA LYS A 219 1.09 -0.98 12.73
C LYS A 219 1.58 -0.59 14.12
N TYR A 220 1.55 -1.56 15.02
CA TYR A 220 2.02 -1.44 16.39
C TYR A 220 3.44 -1.98 16.51
N PHE A 221 4.25 -1.30 17.31
CA PHE A 221 5.65 -1.60 17.54
C PHE A 221 5.96 -1.40 19.03
N ASN A 222 6.98 -2.06 19.54
CA ASN A 222 7.59 -1.55 20.77
C ASN A 222 8.27 -0.19 20.48
N ILE A 223 8.65 0.53 21.53
CA ILE A 223 9.16 1.90 21.43
C ILE A 223 10.43 1.99 20.56
N TYR A 224 11.36 1.05 20.74
CA TYR A 224 12.65 1.09 20.05
C TYR A 224 12.50 0.73 18.56
N ASP A 225 11.66 -0.24 18.24
CA ASP A 225 11.33 -0.58 16.87
C ASP A 225 10.61 0.58 16.18
N ALA A 226 9.67 1.26 16.87
CA ALA A 226 9.01 2.44 16.31
C ALA A 226 10.01 3.56 15.98
N VAL A 227 11.00 3.80 16.85
CA VAL A 227 12.09 4.75 16.58
C VAL A 227 12.83 4.34 15.30
N GLU A 228 13.23 3.08 15.17
CA GLU A 228 13.93 2.61 13.97
C GLU A 228 13.10 2.71 12.71
N GLN A 229 11.80 2.43 12.79
CA GLN A 229 10.91 2.58 11.65
C GLN A 229 10.80 4.04 11.21
N LEU A 230 10.61 5.00 12.12
CA LEU A 230 10.59 6.42 11.76
C LEU A 230 11.92 6.88 11.17
N LEU A 231 13.05 6.48 11.78
CA LEU A 231 14.37 6.82 11.24
C LEU A 231 14.56 6.25 9.84
N SER A 232 14.10 5.02 9.58
CA SER A 232 14.21 4.40 8.25
C SER A 232 13.42 5.12 7.16
N ILE A 233 12.36 5.86 7.53
CA ILE A 233 11.59 6.72 6.63
C ILE A 233 12.38 8.00 6.35
N PHE A 234 12.87 8.67 7.39
CA PHE A 234 13.58 9.96 7.26
C PHE A 234 15.05 9.82 6.82
N SER A 235 15.64 8.63 6.88
CA SER A 235 16.98 8.36 6.34
C SER A 235 17.06 8.50 4.82
N ASN A 236 15.92 8.51 4.12
CA ASN A 236 15.88 8.78 2.69
C ASN A 236 15.63 10.27 2.47
N ASP A 237 16.65 10.98 1.97
CA ASP A 237 16.64 12.42 1.69
C ASP A 237 15.63 12.84 0.62
N ARG A 238 15.10 11.90 -0.17
CA ARG A 238 14.07 12.11 -1.19
C ARG A 238 12.65 11.89 -0.68
N VAL A 239 12.50 11.46 0.58
CA VAL A 239 11.20 11.36 1.24
C VAL A 239 10.86 12.71 1.87
N ALA A 240 9.72 13.27 1.49
CA ALA A 240 9.13 14.43 2.15
C ALA A 240 7.76 14.04 2.73
N VAL A 241 7.47 14.52 3.94
CA VAL A 241 6.19 14.29 4.61
C VAL A 241 5.38 15.58 4.60
N ASP A 242 4.14 15.55 4.11
CA ASP A 242 3.30 16.74 4.13
C ASP A 242 2.83 17.05 5.55
N THR A 243 2.26 16.08 6.27
CA THR A 243 1.92 16.23 7.70
C THR A 243 2.56 15.15 8.56
N PHE A 244 3.40 15.55 9.52
CA PHE A 244 3.89 14.66 10.58
C PHE A 244 3.15 14.94 11.89
N HIS A 245 2.40 13.94 12.34
CA HIS A 245 1.55 14.02 13.51
C HIS A 245 2.12 13.20 14.67
N PHE A 246 2.34 13.85 15.80
CA PHE A 246 2.88 13.23 16.99
C PHE A 246 1.90 13.40 18.15
N HIS A 247 1.36 12.29 18.65
CA HIS A 247 0.40 12.30 19.76
C HIS A 247 0.88 11.40 20.89
N VAL A 248 0.96 11.97 22.09
CA VAL A 248 1.30 11.23 23.32
C VAL A 248 0.18 11.43 24.32
N CYS A 249 -0.49 10.33 24.69
CA CYS A 249 -1.39 10.32 25.82
C CYS A 249 -0.57 10.18 27.11
N LEU A 250 -0.79 11.10 28.06
CA LEU A 250 -0.28 11.11 29.44
C LEU A 250 1.18 11.56 29.61
N LEU A 251 1.39 12.34 30.68
CA LEU A 251 2.57 13.18 30.91
C LEU A 251 3.48 12.63 32.00
N GLU A 252 3.76 11.34 32.05
CA GLU A 252 4.73 10.83 33.03
C GLU A 252 6.17 11.22 32.65
N ARG A 253 6.94 11.75 33.61
CA ARG A 253 8.36 12.16 33.39
C ARG A 253 9.23 11.03 32.89
N ASN A 254 8.93 9.79 33.29
CA ASN A 254 9.69 8.59 32.94
C ASN A 254 8.86 7.63 32.06
N GLY A 255 7.74 8.12 31.53
CA GLY A 255 6.83 7.32 30.71
C GLY A 255 7.41 7.02 29.33
N ASN A 256 6.74 6.12 28.61
CA ASN A 256 7.12 5.67 27.28
C ASN A 256 7.32 6.81 26.27
N GLY A 257 6.57 7.91 26.42
CA GLY A 257 6.73 9.10 25.58
C GLY A 257 8.10 9.78 25.73
N PHE A 258 8.58 9.93 26.96
CA PHE A 258 9.89 10.52 27.22
C PHE A 258 11.02 9.62 26.72
N LYS A 259 10.94 8.30 27.02
CA LYS A 259 11.91 7.31 26.54
C LYS A 259 11.97 7.27 25.02
N PHE A 260 10.82 7.29 24.35
CA PHE A 260 10.72 7.36 22.90
C PHE A 260 11.44 8.59 22.37
N PHE A 261 11.06 9.79 22.84
CA PHE A 261 11.61 11.04 22.32
C PHE A 261 13.12 11.11 22.52
N ASN A 262 13.62 10.75 23.70
CA ASN A 262 15.06 10.77 23.97
C ASN A 262 15.82 9.81 23.03
N SER A 263 15.30 8.58 22.84
CA SER A 263 15.88 7.62 21.90
C SER A 263 15.83 8.13 20.46
N PHE A 264 14.70 8.68 20.03
CA PHE A 264 14.52 9.22 18.69
C PHE A 264 15.49 10.38 18.41
N MET A 265 15.56 11.34 19.32
CA MET A 265 16.44 12.52 19.23
C MET A 265 17.92 12.13 19.19
N ASN A 266 18.35 11.25 20.11
CA ASN A 266 19.74 10.79 20.12
C ASN A 266 20.11 10.09 18.82
N ARG A 267 19.21 9.30 18.24
CA ARG A 267 19.49 8.60 16.98
C ARG A 267 19.42 9.51 15.75
N LEU A 268 18.56 10.54 15.73
CA LEU A 268 18.60 11.58 14.71
C LEU A 268 19.96 12.26 14.69
N GLN A 269 20.47 12.62 15.87
CA GLN A 269 21.80 13.22 16.03
C GLN A 269 22.91 12.27 15.55
N THR A 270 22.96 11.05 16.07
CA THR A 270 24.02 10.09 15.75
C THR A 270 24.05 9.71 14.27
N ARG A 271 22.89 9.70 13.60
CA ARG A 271 22.78 9.38 12.17
C ARG A 271 22.81 10.60 11.26
N ASN A 272 22.90 11.80 11.82
CA ASN A 272 22.84 13.07 11.10
C ASN A 272 21.63 13.15 10.14
N ILE A 273 20.45 12.84 10.66
CA ILE A 273 19.20 12.82 9.88
C ILE A 273 18.45 14.13 10.07
N THR A 274 18.10 14.76 8.95
CA THR A 274 17.19 15.91 8.88
C THR A 274 15.80 15.46 8.47
N ILE A 275 14.76 15.97 9.13
CA ILE A 275 13.36 15.62 8.91
C ILE A 275 12.74 16.61 7.93
N LYS A 276 12.49 16.15 6.70
CA LYS A 276 11.77 16.91 5.68
C LYS A 276 10.26 16.79 5.87
N VAL A 277 9.69 17.74 6.61
CA VAL A 277 8.25 17.81 6.85
C VAL A 277 7.71 19.20 6.57
N ARG A 278 6.55 19.29 5.91
CA ARG A 278 5.89 20.56 5.63
C ARG A 278 5.07 21.08 6.81
N ARG A 279 4.30 20.20 7.46
CA ARG A 279 3.46 20.51 8.60
C ARG A 279 3.74 19.56 9.76
N LEU A 280 4.06 20.13 10.91
CA LEU A 280 4.26 19.38 12.15
C LEU A 280 3.06 19.59 13.08
N GLU A 281 2.43 18.51 13.53
CA GLU A 281 1.36 18.54 14.53
C GLU A 281 1.80 17.82 15.81
N LEU A 282 2.10 18.56 16.86
CA LEU A 282 2.48 18.03 18.16
C LEU A 282 1.29 18.10 19.12
N LEU A 283 0.58 16.99 19.23
CA LEU A 283 -0.46 16.77 20.24
C LEU A 283 0.15 16.15 21.50
N THR A 284 1.19 16.79 22.01
CA THR A 284 1.87 16.45 23.25
C THR A 284 2.36 17.71 23.94
N SER A 285 2.78 17.62 25.19
CA SER A 285 3.54 18.67 25.84
C SER A 285 4.84 18.09 26.39
N PHE A 286 5.96 18.77 26.13
CA PHE A 286 7.26 18.37 26.63
C PHE A 286 7.40 18.86 28.08
N ARG A 287 8.05 18.09 28.95
CA ARG A 287 8.36 18.58 30.30
C ARG A 287 9.72 19.27 30.36
N ASP A 288 10.64 18.82 29.53
CA ASP A 288 11.93 19.46 29.33
C ASP A 288 11.76 20.63 28.36
N LYS A 289 12.27 21.80 28.76
CA LYS A 289 12.20 23.00 27.93
C LYS A 289 12.97 22.89 26.63
N TYR A 290 14.05 22.12 26.61
CA TYR A 290 14.91 22.02 25.44
C TYR A 290 14.51 20.90 24.49
N GLN A 291 13.70 19.92 24.93
CA GLN A 291 13.32 18.79 24.06
C GLN A 291 12.59 19.24 22.79
N PHE A 292 11.62 20.14 22.93
CA PHE A 292 10.88 20.66 21.79
C PHE A 292 11.77 21.48 20.86
N VAL A 293 12.54 22.41 21.41
CA VAL A 293 13.43 23.29 20.65
C VAL A 293 14.48 22.46 19.89
N ASN A 294 15.08 21.48 20.57
CA ASN A 294 16.03 20.59 19.94
C ASN A 294 15.37 19.76 18.83
N PHE A 295 14.13 19.30 19.03
CA PHE A 295 13.41 18.57 18.00
C PHE A 295 13.15 19.42 16.76
N VAL A 296 12.77 20.69 16.95
CA VAL A 296 12.57 21.65 15.85
C VAL A 296 13.85 21.85 15.05
N LYS A 297 15.03 21.86 15.68
CA LYS A 297 16.33 21.98 14.99
C LYS A 297 16.66 20.81 14.06
N TYR A 298 16.01 19.66 14.20
CA TYR A 298 16.16 18.54 13.26
C TYR A 298 15.19 18.62 12.07
N LEU A 299 14.30 19.62 12.04
CA LEU A 299 13.44 19.84 10.88
C LEU A 299 14.21 20.62 9.83
N ASP A 300 14.01 20.23 8.59
CA ASP A 300 14.51 20.96 7.42
C ASP A 300 13.80 22.32 7.33
N ASP A 301 14.58 23.39 7.43
CA ASP A 301 14.13 24.78 7.50
C ASP A 301 13.60 25.32 6.16
N ASP A 302 13.97 24.70 5.04
CA ASP A 302 13.40 25.00 3.71
C ASP A 302 12.05 24.31 3.50
N HIS A 303 11.81 23.18 4.17
CA HIS A 303 10.59 22.39 3.99
C HIS A 303 9.48 22.74 4.99
N ILE A 304 9.80 23.05 6.24
CA ILE A 304 8.81 23.34 7.28
C ILE A 304 8.05 24.64 7.00
N GLN A 305 6.72 24.56 7.00
CA GLN A 305 5.85 25.71 6.73
C GLN A 305 4.82 25.95 7.83
N SER A 306 4.46 24.90 8.58
CA SER A 306 3.36 24.97 9.55
C SER A 306 3.67 24.15 10.79
N ILE A 307 3.52 24.76 11.97
CA ILE A 307 3.61 24.04 13.25
C ILE A 307 2.29 24.20 14.00
N LYS A 308 1.77 23.08 14.51
CA LYS A 308 0.62 23.04 15.40
C LYS A 308 1.02 22.42 16.73
N LEU A 309 0.87 23.17 17.81
CA LEU A 309 1.10 22.72 19.18
C LEU A 309 -0.22 22.59 19.94
N TYR A 310 -0.46 21.45 20.57
CA TYR A 310 -1.60 21.33 21.48
C TYR A 310 -1.50 22.30 22.66
N ARG A 311 -0.28 22.52 23.17
CA ARG A 311 -0.02 23.49 24.23
C ARG A 311 1.39 24.06 24.10
N ALA A 312 1.49 25.38 23.95
CA ALA A 312 2.77 26.10 23.99
C ALA A 312 3.00 26.69 25.38
N PHE A 313 4.22 26.56 25.89
CA PHE A 313 4.68 27.27 27.08
C PHE A 313 5.61 28.41 26.66
N LYS A 314 5.62 29.49 27.45
CA LYS A 314 6.44 30.70 27.21
C LYS A 314 7.90 30.37 26.91
N TYR A 315 8.51 29.51 27.74
CA TYR A 315 9.91 29.12 27.62
C TYR A 315 10.26 28.34 26.34
N TYR A 316 9.29 27.72 25.65
CA TYR A 316 9.56 27.15 24.32
C TYR A 316 9.72 28.25 23.28
N MET A 317 8.89 29.28 23.41
CA MET A 317 8.81 30.35 22.44
C MET A 317 10.06 31.21 22.50
N ASP A 318 10.53 31.54 23.70
CA ASP A 318 11.76 32.31 23.92
C ASP A 318 12.96 31.73 23.14
N ASP A 319 13.05 30.39 23.08
CA ASP A 319 14.15 29.70 22.41
C ASP A 319 13.84 29.40 20.93
N ILE A 320 12.63 28.93 20.58
CA ILE A 320 12.32 28.54 19.20
C ILE A 320 12.35 29.72 18.24
N VAL A 321 12.01 30.94 18.70
CA VAL A 321 11.95 32.14 17.85
C VAL A 321 13.32 32.52 17.29
N THR A 322 14.38 31.98 17.86
CA THR A 322 15.77 32.19 17.42
C THR A 322 16.23 31.18 16.37
N THR A 323 15.40 30.21 15.99
CA THR A 323 15.75 29.14 15.04
C THR A 323 15.38 29.52 13.60
N ASP A 324 16.18 29.08 12.63
CA ASP A 324 15.89 29.29 11.20
C ASP A 324 14.56 28.66 10.80
N GLN A 325 14.23 27.49 11.36
CA GLN A 325 12.95 26.81 11.17
C GLN A 325 11.76 27.68 11.58
N TRP A 326 11.91 28.51 12.62
CA TRP A 326 10.88 29.46 13.03
C TRP A 326 10.80 30.64 12.08
N MET A 327 11.94 31.21 11.70
CA MET A 327 12.00 32.39 10.83
C MET A 327 11.42 32.10 9.43
N ASN A 328 11.56 30.86 8.96
CA ASN A 328 10.97 30.40 7.69
C ASN A 328 9.52 29.90 7.85
N LEU A 329 9.04 29.76 9.09
CA LEU A 329 7.68 29.29 9.36
C LEU A 329 6.66 30.27 8.82
N LYS A 330 5.61 29.72 8.23
CA LYS A 330 4.57 30.51 7.60
C LYS A 330 3.27 30.46 8.42
N GLU A 331 2.90 29.28 8.92
CA GLU A 331 1.72 29.08 9.77
C GLU A 331 2.08 28.63 11.18
N PHE A 332 1.36 29.15 12.18
CA PHE A 332 1.46 28.62 13.55
C PHE A 332 0.09 28.48 14.20
N GLU A 333 -0.17 27.32 14.80
CA GLU A 333 -1.37 27.05 15.59
C GLU A 333 -0.98 26.60 16.99
N PHE A 334 -1.48 27.26 18.03
CA PHE A 334 -1.21 26.81 19.39
C PHE A 334 -2.27 27.22 20.40
N LYS A 335 -2.25 26.53 21.54
CA LYS A 335 -2.99 26.92 22.74
C LYS A 335 -2.03 27.31 23.84
N THR A 336 -2.29 28.40 24.57
CA THR A 336 -1.49 28.74 25.76
C THR A 336 -2.33 29.30 26.90
N ARG A 337 -1.78 29.23 28.11
CA ARG A 337 -2.31 29.89 29.31
C ARG A 337 -1.43 31.05 29.76
N ASN A 338 -0.26 31.20 29.15
CA ASN A 338 0.73 32.18 29.55
C ASN A 338 0.58 33.44 28.70
N GLU A 339 1.15 34.53 29.18
CA GLU A 339 1.40 35.71 28.38
C GLU A 339 2.27 35.35 27.17
N PHE A 340 2.06 36.11 26.10
CA PHE A 340 2.56 35.85 24.77
C PHE A 340 3.12 37.16 24.21
N ASN A 341 4.33 37.11 23.65
CA ASN A 341 4.93 38.26 22.98
C ASN A 341 4.53 38.24 21.50
N ILE A 342 3.94 39.35 21.02
CA ILE A 342 3.45 39.52 19.66
C ILE A 342 4.60 39.53 18.65
N ASP A 343 5.78 40.01 19.04
CA ASP A 343 6.95 40.09 18.15
C ASP A 343 7.32 38.74 17.54
N TRP A 344 7.08 37.66 18.30
CA TRP A 344 7.38 36.29 17.89
C TRP A 344 6.71 35.88 16.59
N ILE A 345 5.52 36.42 16.30
CA ILE A 345 4.64 35.93 15.22
C ILE A 345 4.46 36.95 14.09
N THR A 346 5.18 38.06 14.13
CA THR A 346 4.93 39.17 13.19
C THR A 346 5.21 38.79 11.74
N HIS A 347 6.02 37.76 11.47
CA HIS A 347 6.33 37.28 10.11
C HIS A 347 5.34 36.21 9.59
N LEU A 348 4.49 35.65 10.46
CA LEU A 348 3.59 34.55 10.09
C LEU A 348 2.40 35.06 9.26
N TYR A 349 2.11 34.42 8.12
CA TYR A 349 0.93 34.76 7.32
C TYR A 349 -0.38 34.24 7.92
N LYS A 350 -0.31 33.21 8.78
CA LYS A 350 -1.48 32.58 9.38
C LYS A 350 -1.21 32.18 10.82
N LEU A 351 -2.06 32.65 11.71
CA LEU A 351 -2.00 32.38 13.13
C LEU A 351 -3.34 31.86 13.63
N ARG A 352 -3.34 30.72 14.30
CA ARG A 352 -4.50 30.25 15.07
C ARG A 352 -4.14 30.11 16.54
N LEU A 353 -4.86 30.83 17.38
CA LEU A 353 -4.43 31.07 18.75
C LEU A 353 -5.61 30.89 19.72
N GLU A 354 -5.46 29.95 20.66
CA GLU A 354 -6.40 29.77 21.77
C GLU A 354 -5.71 30.15 23.09
N ILE A 355 -6.06 31.33 23.62
CA ILE A 355 -5.48 31.87 24.86
C ILE A 355 -6.57 31.95 25.93
N LYS A 356 -6.26 31.48 27.13
CA LYS A 356 -7.17 31.61 28.29
C LYS A 356 -7.26 33.03 28.85
N ARG A 357 -6.18 33.79 28.83
CA ARG A 357 -6.10 35.16 29.35
C ARG A 357 -5.22 36.01 28.44
N LEU A 358 -5.78 37.08 27.90
CA LEU A 358 -5.06 38.08 27.12
C LEU A 358 -5.43 39.46 27.67
N SER A 359 -4.45 40.32 27.91
CA SER A 359 -4.72 41.70 28.33
C SER A 359 -5.34 42.49 27.18
N GLY A 360 -6.10 43.54 27.50
CA GLY A 360 -6.67 44.44 26.48
C GLY A 360 -5.59 45.11 25.63
N GLU A 361 -4.45 45.46 26.24
CA GLU A 361 -3.27 46.01 25.56
C GLU A 361 -2.71 45.02 24.52
N ALA A 362 -2.50 43.75 24.90
CA ALA A 362 -2.00 42.73 23.97
C ALA A 362 -3.00 42.45 22.83
N ILE A 363 -4.32 42.50 23.09
CA ILE A 363 -5.33 42.42 22.03
C ILE A 363 -5.17 43.59 21.05
N SER A 364 -5.05 44.82 21.58
CA SER A 364 -4.91 46.03 20.78
C SER A 364 -3.64 46.00 19.92
N GLU A 365 -2.50 45.61 20.50
CA GLU A 365 -1.23 45.47 19.78
C GLU A 365 -1.32 44.42 18.68
N LEU A 366 -1.98 43.28 18.95
CA LEU A 366 -2.11 42.20 17.97
C LEU A 366 -3.00 42.65 16.81
N ILE A 367 -4.12 43.31 17.10
CA ILE A 367 -4.98 43.94 16.09
C ILE A 367 -4.18 44.96 15.26
N GLN A 368 -3.44 45.84 15.91
CA GLN A 368 -2.64 46.87 15.24
C GLN A 368 -1.56 46.27 14.34
N ALA A 369 -0.84 45.26 14.81
CA ALA A 369 0.17 44.55 14.03
C ALA A 369 -0.44 43.86 12.79
N CYS A 370 -1.69 43.39 12.90
CA CYS A 370 -2.39 42.79 11.77
C CYS A 370 -2.77 43.84 10.72
N PHE A 371 -3.28 45.01 11.15
CA PHE A 371 -3.68 46.08 10.25
C PHE A 371 -2.49 46.78 9.57
N THR A 372 -1.37 46.97 10.27
CA THR A 372 -0.20 47.67 9.71
C THR A 372 0.56 46.84 8.69
N LYS A 373 0.58 45.51 8.85
CA LYS A 373 1.45 44.63 8.05
C LYS A 373 0.74 43.93 6.90
N TYR A 374 -0.59 43.74 6.96
CA TYR A 374 -1.34 42.91 6.02
C TYR A 374 -2.43 43.68 5.25
N SER A 375 -2.11 44.86 4.75
CA SER A 375 -3.02 45.74 4.01
C SER A 375 -3.73 45.11 2.80
N CYS A 376 -3.41 43.88 2.37
CA CYS A 376 -4.10 43.16 1.29
C CYS A 376 -4.22 41.62 1.47
N SER A 377 -3.77 41.03 2.59
CA SER A 377 -3.76 39.56 2.77
C SER A 377 -4.64 39.16 3.95
N LEU A 378 -5.61 38.28 3.71
CA LEU A 378 -6.60 37.82 4.69
C LEU A 378 -5.92 37.04 5.83
N MET A 379 -5.45 37.73 6.87
CA MET A 379 -5.03 37.08 8.10
C MET A 379 -6.29 36.57 8.82
N ILE A 380 -6.52 35.26 8.77
CA ILE A 380 -7.66 34.64 9.44
C ILE A 380 -7.30 34.45 10.91
N LEU A 381 -7.63 35.43 11.73
CA LEU A 381 -7.53 35.35 13.19
C LEU A 381 -8.79 34.71 13.76
N PHE A 382 -8.64 33.54 14.35
CA PHE A 382 -9.67 32.95 15.20
C PHE A 382 -9.25 33.08 16.66
N PHE A 383 -9.89 34.00 17.38
CA PHE A 383 -9.79 34.06 18.83
C PHE A 383 -10.91 33.26 19.45
N ARG A 384 -10.54 32.37 20.38
CA ARG A 384 -11.48 31.80 21.34
C ARG A 384 -10.97 32.13 22.74
N ILE A 385 -11.48 33.21 23.30
CA ILE A 385 -11.28 33.58 24.70
C ILE A 385 -12.23 32.70 25.52
N LEU A 386 -11.70 31.96 26.49
CA LEU A 386 -12.44 31.01 27.33
C LEU A 386 -12.62 31.53 28.75
#